data_AF-A0A221VW82-F1
#
_entry.id   AF-A0A221VW82-F1
#
_cell.length_a   1.000
_cell.length_b   1.000
_cell.length_c   1.000
_cell.angle_alpha   90.00
_cell.angle_beta   90.00
_cell.angle_gamma   90.00
#
_symmetry.space_group_name_H-M   'P 1'
#
loop_
_entity.id
_entity.type
_entity.pdbx_description
1 polymer ?
#
loop_
_entity_poly.entity_id
_entity_poly.type
_entity_poly.pdbx_seq_one_letter_code
_entity_poly.pdbx_strand_id
1 'polypeptide(L)'
;MAKRTAVKRKDRAGGREDGLNPRRPCECGSGKRFKACHGTGGGAADVIITRPFEGLASECELIALREFVPSATARLPLVDGVSAVDVTLASVLPMAAAAMRRNDDQALVGLQVQTRSGDLSRDLARAVRWVADAGAGDMLPVVGPDDDPAGPRLQDLLIADAPLDIELHPDFAWWIPEGTEATPEITVSLERANEAIMPTERLDGTDIRAAYWVDAGEKAHLRWVRPEPEEKLLAAMARLAARDALTLGEGSRYAGSFRAHGLLVPVWDLDRELHAREWEKPAADLGVRLTEALGTLEDTPLDESERRARAGLIGRQITLR
;
A
#
# COMPACT_ATOMS: atom_id res chain seq x y z
N MET A 1 -28.47 53.62 -11.53
CA MET A 1 -27.00 53.65 -11.43
C MET A 1 -26.51 52.22 -11.24
N ALA A 2 -25.95 51.59 -12.29
CA ALA A 2 -25.50 50.21 -12.25
C ALA A 2 -23.98 50.16 -11.99
N LYS A 3 -23.55 49.49 -10.90
CA LYS A 3 -22.13 49.23 -10.62
C LYS A 3 -21.66 48.06 -11.48
N ARG A 4 -20.78 48.33 -12.45
CA ARG A 4 -20.02 47.30 -13.18
C ARG A 4 -18.88 46.80 -12.29
N THR A 5 -18.92 45.52 -11.92
CA THR A 5 -17.82 44.84 -11.25
C THR A 5 -16.71 44.57 -12.27
N ALA A 6 -15.52 45.13 -12.05
CA ALA A 6 -14.36 44.92 -12.90
C ALA A 6 -13.90 43.46 -12.83
N VAL A 7 -14.02 42.72 -13.94
CA VAL A 7 -13.40 41.40 -14.09
C VAL A 7 -11.90 41.63 -14.21
N LYS A 8 -11.16 41.23 -13.17
CA LYS A 8 -9.69 41.19 -13.19
C LYS A 8 -9.27 40.14 -14.23
N ARG A 9 -8.93 40.59 -15.44
CA ARG A 9 -8.25 39.76 -16.44
C ARG A 9 -6.93 39.31 -15.82
N LYS A 10 -6.84 38.04 -15.44
CA LYS A 10 -5.58 37.42 -15.03
C LYS A 10 -4.76 37.23 -16.30
N ASP A 11 -3.65 37.95 -16.38
CA ASP A 11 -2.73 37.88 -17.50
C ASP A 11 -2.33 36.43 -17.81
N ARG A 12 -2.53 36.04 -19.07
CA ARG A 12 -1.91 34.85 -19.66
C ARG A 12 -0.46 35.19 -20.00
N ALA A 13 0.38 35.28 -18.98
CA ALA A 13 1.81 35.02 -19.10
C ALA A 13 2.04 33.61 -18.55
N GLY A 14 2.76 32.69 -19.16
CA GLY A 14 3.39 32.56 -20.46
C GLY A 14 3.63 31.06 -20.58
N GLY A 15 3.21 30.45 -21.68
CA GLY A 15 3.61 29.07 -21.95
C GLY A 15 4.98 29.10 -22.58
N ARG A 16 5.91 28.28 -22.06
CA ARG A 16 6.74 27.30 -22.79
C ARG A 16 8.08 27.14 -22.06
N GLU A 17 8.27 25.96 -21.49
CA GLU A 17 9.57 25.28 -21.61
C GLU A 17 9.45 24.00 -22.45
N ASP A 18 8.33 23.25 -22.44
CA ASP A 18 8.24 22.01 -23.25
C ASP A 18 7.01 21.84 -24.19
N GLY A 19 6.18 22.86 -24.39
CA GLY A 19 5.02 22.75 -25.30
C GLY A 19 3.90 21.79 -24.84
N LEU A 20 4.05 21.14 -23.69
CA LEU A 20 3.08 20.19 -23.13
C LEU A 20 1.85 20.90 -22.53
N ASN A 21 0.65 20.35 -22.78
CA ASN A 21 -0.61 20.90 -22.30
C ASN A 21 -0.64 20.90 -20.75
N PRO A 22 -0.77 22.07 -20.08
CA PRO A 22 -0.78 22.14 -18.62
C PRO A 22 -1.97 21.44 -17.94
N ARG A 23 -3.01 21.09 -18.71
CA ARG A 23 -4.18 20.33 -18.22
C ARG A 23 -4.07 18.83 -18.44
N ARG A 24 -2.99 18.33 -19.04
CA ARG A 24 -2.76 16.89 -19.19
C ARG A 24 -2.77 16.19 -17.82
N PRO A 25 -3.15 14.90 -17.74
CA PRO A 25 -2.93 14.09 -16.54
C PRO A 25 -1.46 14.18 -16.10
N CYS A 26 -1.20 14.33 -14.80
CA CYS A 26 0.17 14.29 -14.30
C CYS A 26 0.72 12.87 -14.46
N GLU A 27 1.90 12.74 -15.06
CA GLU A 27 2.63 11.46 -15.15
C GLU A 27 3.26 11.05 -13.81
N CYS A 28 3.19 11.91 -12.79
CA CYS A 28 3.73 11.68 -11.45
C CYS A 28 2.93 10.68 -10.58
N GLY A 29 1.77 10.19 -11.04
CA GLY A 29 0.91 9.28 -10.25
C GLY A 29 0.02 9.95 -9.21
N SER A 30 -0.06 11.28 -9.19
CA SER A 30 -0.89 12.05 -8.23
C SER A 30 -2.40 11.99 -8.46
N GLY A 31 -2.84 11.46 -9.61
CA GLY A 31 -4.23 11.53 -10.07
C GLY A 31 -4.71 12.93 -10.44
N LYS A 32 -3.87 13.97 -10.37
CA LYS A 32 -4.22 15.37 -10.69
C LYS A 32 -3.74 15.77 -12.08
N ARG A 33 -4.09 16.99 -12.51
CA ARG A 33 -3.56 17.60 -13.75
C ARG A 33 -2.17 18.20 -13.52
N PHE A 34 -1.30 18.15 -14.53
CA PHE A 34 0.09 18.62 -14.45
C PHE A 34 0.24 20.01 -13.81
N LYS A 35 -0.52 21.01 -14.23
CA LYS A 35 -0.47 22.36 -13.66
C LYS A 35 -0.83 22.42 -12.17
N ALA A 36 -1.71 21.54 -11.69
CA ALA A 36 -2.09 21.48 -10.29
C ALA A 36 -1.07 20.72 -9.42
N CYS A 37 -0.15 19.98 -10.04
CA CYS A 37 0.96 19.29 -9.36
C CYS A 37 2.26 20.07 -9.42
N HIS A 38 2.67 20.50 -10.61
CA HIS A 38 3.98 21.08 -10.85
C HIS A 38 3.91 22.51 -11.42
N GLY A 39 2.72 23.10 -11.52
CA GLY A 39 2.50 24.42 -12.12
C GLY A 39 2.37 25.59 -11.15
N THR A 40 2.61 25.38 -9.86
CA THR A 40 2.65 26.41 -8.80
C THR A 40 3.89 26.23 -7.94
N GLY A 41 4.41 27.30 -7.32
CA GLY A 41 5.55 27.22 -6.40
C GLY A 41 5.26 26.25 -5.25
N GLY A 42 6.20 25.34 -4.96
CA GLY A 42 6.04 24.17 -4.08
C GLY A 42 6.61 22.86 -4.67
N GLY A 43 6.82 22.79 -5.99
CA GLY A 43 7.52 21.66 -6.64
C GLY A 43 6.84 20.29 -6.46
N ALA A 44 7.53 19.20 -6.82
CA ALA A 44 7.03 17.83 -6.62
C ALA A 44 6.94 17.45 -5.13
N ALA A 45 7.74 18.07 -4.27
CA ALA A 45 7.85 17.78 -2.84
C ALA A 45 6.55 17.98 -2.05
N ASP A 46 5.67 18.91 -2.47
CA ASP A 46 4.38 19.16 -1.83
C ASP A 46 3.22 18.33 -2.43
N VAL A 47 3.49 17.49 -3.44
CA VAL A 47 2.44 16.73 -4.13
C VAL A 47 2.24 15.38 -3.45
N ILE A 48 1.05 15.18 -2.88
CA ILE A 48 0.61 13.85 -2.43
C ILE A 48 0.32 12.98 -3.66
N ILE A 49 1.07 11.88 -3.78
CA ILE A 49 0.89 10.83 -4.77
C ILE A 49 -0.08 9.79 -4.22
N THR A 50 -1.22 9.65 -4.89
CA THR A 50 -2.33 8.83 -4.38
C THR A 50 -2.06 7.33 -4.52
N ARG A 51 -1.34 6.92 -5.56
CA ARG A 51 -1.04 5.51 -5.87
C ARG A 51 0.48 5.32 -6.06
N PRO A 52 1.27 5.41 -4.98
CA PRO A 52 2.73 5.49 -5.07
C PRO A 52 3.36 4.28 -5.75
N PHE A 53 2.78 3.09 -5.59
CA PHE A 53 3.34 1.83 -6.09
C PHE A 53 2.76 1.37 -7.43
N GLU A 54 1.97 2.21 -8.11
CA GLU A 54 1.41 1.89 -9.42
C GLU A 54 2.50 1.44 -10.40
N GLY A 55 2.23 0.38 -11.15
CA GLY A 55 3.15 -0.19 -12.14
C GLY A 55 4.07 -1.29 -11.62
N LEU A 56 4.06 -1.60 -10.32
CA LEU A 56 4.78 -2.73 -9.75
C LEU A 56 3.87 -3.95 -9.62
N ALA A 57 4.33 -5.14 -10.03
CA ALA A 57 3.64 -6.42 -9.78
C ALA A 57 3.38 -6.66 -8.28
N SER A 58 4.20 -6.04 -7.43
CA SER A 58 4.15 -6.13 -5.97
C SER A 58 3.34 -5.02 -5.30
N GLU A 59 2.63 -4.17 -6.07
CA GLU A 59 1.86 -3.04 -5.55
C GLU A 59 0.94 -3.43 -4.38
N CYS A 60 0.13 -4.48 -4.55
CA CYS A 60 -0.80 -4.89 -3.50
C CYS A 60 -0.09 -5.37 -2.23
N GLU A 61 1.04 -6.08 -2.37
CA GLU A 61 1.82 -6.56 -1.22
C GLU A 61 2.49 -5.39 -0.49
N LEU A 62 3.07 -4.44 -1.21
CA LEU A 62 3.64 -3.22 -0.62
C LEU A 62 2.59 -2.44 0.18
N ILE A 63 1.35 -2.38 -0.30
CA ILE A 63 0.24 -1.72 0.42
C ILE A 63 -0.15 -2.52 1.67
N ALA A 64 -0.22 -3.85 1.60
CA ALA A 64 -0.53 -4.69 2.76
C ALA A 64 0.53 -4.55 3.86
N LEU A 65 1.81 -4.69 3.49
CA LEU A 65 2.98 -4.50 4.37
C LEU A 65 3.03 -3.09 4.97
N ARG A 66 2.62 -2.08 4.21
CA ARG A 66 2.58 -0.69 4.68
C ARG A 66 1.46 -0.41 5.67
N GLU A 67 0.31 -1.04 5.53
CA GLU A 67 -0.90 -0.59 6.23
C GLU A 67 -1.38 -1.54 7.33
N PHE A 68 -1.13 -2.85 7.22
CA PHE A 68 -1.70 -3.78 8.20
C PHE A 68 -0.97 -5.10 8.41
N VAL A 69 0.01 -5.48 7.60
CA VAL A 69 0.85 -6.66 7.89
C VAL A 69 1.98 -6.22 8.81
N PRO A 70 1.97 -6.63 10.08
CA PRO A 70 2.80 -5.97 11.09
C PRO A 70 4.25 -6.43 11.10
N SER A 71 4.53 -7.72 10.85
CA SER A 71 5.87 -8.28 10.91
C SER A 71 6.10 -9.20 9.71
N ALA A 72 6.83 -8.67 8.73
CA ALA A 72 7.19 -9.39 7.52
C ALA A 72 8.43 -8.78 6.87
N THR A 73 9.15 -9.61 6.11
CA THR A 73 10.29 -9.20 5.30
C THR A 73 10.16 -9.70 3.87
N ALA A 74 10.81 -9.02 2.93
CA ALA A 74 10.90 -9.46 1.54
C ALA A 74 12.18 -8.93 0.90
N ARG A 75 12.91 -9.78 0.17
CA ARG A 75 14.05 -9.30 -0.62
C ARG A 75 13.54 -8.43 -1.77
N LEU A 76 14.10 -7.23 -1.92
CA LEU A 76 13.74 -6.35 -3.03
C LEU A 76 14.37 -6.86 -4.34
N PRO A 77 13.59 -7.04 -5.42
CA PRO A 77 14.10 -7.43 -6.73
C PRO A 77 14.72 -6.20 -7.42
N LEU A 78 15.88 -5.76 -6.95
CA LEU A 78 16.58 -4.59 -7.49
C LEU A 78 17.04 -4.85 -8.93
N VAL A 79 16.98 -3.83 -9.78
CA VAL A 79 17.61 -3.85 -11.10
C VAL A 79 19.13 -3.90 -10.94
N ASP A 80 19.81 -4.62 -11.83
CA ASP A 80 21.26 -4.72 -11.84
C ASP A 80 21.94 -3.35 -11.80
N GLY A 81 22.90 -3.19 -10.89
CA GLY A 81 23.67 -1.96 -10.72
C GLY A 81 23.03 -0.89 -9.82
N VAL A 82 21.82 -1.11 -9.29
CA VAL A 82 21.19 -0.20 -8.31
C VAL A 82 21.88 -0.25 -6.95
N SER A 83 22.31 -1.42 -6.51
CA SER A 83 23.00 -1.65 -5.23
C SER A 83 24.02 -2.76 -5.39
N ALA A 84 25.15 -2.65 -4.69
CA ALA A 84 26.15 -3.71 -4.60
C ALA A 84 25.79 -4.78 -3.54
N VAL A 85 24.81 -4.47 -2.67
CA VAL A 85 24.32 -5.37 -1.62
C VAL A 85 22.83 -5.65 -1.81
N ASP A 86 22.40 -6.82 -1.34
CA ASP A 86 20.98 -7.13 -1.27
C ASP A 86 20.28 -6.24 -0.24
N VAL A 87 19.13 -5.71 -0.63
CA VAL A 87 18.28 -4.89 0.25
C VAL A 87 17.00 -5.66 0.57
N THR A 88 16.73 -5.81 1.86
CA THR A 88 15.52 -6.45 2.38
C THR A 88 14.53 -5.39 2.83
N LEU A 89 13.32 -5.45 2.30
CA LEU A 89 12.17 -4.70 2.78
C LEU A 89 11.68 -5.33 4.07
N ALA A 90 11.27 -4.50 5.03
CA ALA A 90 10.56 -4.90 6.23
C ALA A 90 9.26 -4.11 6.38
N SER A 91 8.21 -4.74 6.90
CA SER A 91 6.98 -4.05 7.30
C SER A 91 7.32 -2.89 8.25
N VAL A 92 8.08 -3.15 9.30
CA VAL A 92 8.51 -2.14 10.27
C VAL A 92 9.89 -2.50 10.81
N LEU A 93 10.75 -1.49 10.90
CA LEU A 93 12.06 -1.58 11.54
C LEU A 93 11.97 -1.12 13.00
N PRO A 94 12.96 -1.43 13.86
CA PRO A 94 13.07 -0.84 15.18
C PRO A 94 12.87 0.68 15.13
N MET A 95 12.13 1.22 16.10
CA MET A 95 11.74 2.64 16.17
C MET A 95 10.94 3.17 14.96
N ALA A 96 10.43 2.28 14.10
CA ALA A 96 9.81 2.62 12.82
C ALA A 96 10.74 3.47 11.93
N ALA A 97 12.03 3.12 11.93
CA ALA A 97 13.06 3.75 11.09
C ALA A 97 12.81 3.49 9.60
N ALA A 98 13.28 4.42 8.75
CA ALA A 98 13.17 4.31 7.30
C ALA A 98 14.15 3.28 6.70
N ALA A 99 15.36 3.18 7.25
CA ALA A 99 16.32 2.16 6.86
C ALA A 99 17.34 1.91 7.97
N MET A 100 18.01 0.76 7.92
CA MET A 100 19.17 0.47 8.75
C MET A 100 20.10 -0.51 8.06
N ARG A 101 21.39 -0.36 8.30
CA ARG A 101 22.39 -1.37 7.98
C ARG A 101 22.74 -2.07 9.28
N ARG A 102 22.24 -3.29 9.47
CA ARG A 102 22.39 -4.03 10.73
C ARG A 102 23.84 -4.48 10.94
N ASN A 103 24.20 -4.84 12.18
CA ASN A 103 25.56 -5.20 12.57
C ASN A 103 26.11 -6.46 11.86
N ASP A 104 25.23 -7.31 11.31
CA ASP A 104 25.56 -8.46 10.47
C ASP A 104 25.57 -8.11 8.97
N ASP A 105 25.72 -6.82 8.65
CA ASP A 105 25.75 -6.26 7.30
C ASP A 105 24.43 -6.36 6.50
N GLN A 106 23.33 -6.79 7.12
CA GLN A 106 22.04 -6.81 6.42
C GLN A 106 21.51 -5.39 6.16
N ALA A 107 21.26 -5.06 4.89
CA ALA A 107 20.65 -3.79 4.49
C ALA A 107 19.13 -3.89 4.51
N LEU A 108 18.48 -3.11 5.37
CA LEU A 108 17.05 -3.17 5.63
C LEU A 108 16.38 -1.82 5.36
N VAL A 109 15.19 -1.83 4.74
CA VAL A 109 14.34 -0.64 4.55
C VAL A 109 12.94 -0.89 5.14
N GLY A 110 12.41 0.10 5.87
CA GLY A 110 11.13 0.01 6.57
C GLY A 110 9.99 0.64 5.78
N LEU A 111 8.83 -0.04 5.73
CA LEU A 111 7.62 0.50 5.12
C LEU A 111 6.81 1.36 6.09
N GLN A 112 6.56 0.88 7.30
CA GLN A 112 5.78 1.54 8.34
C GLN A 112 6.70 2.50 9.09
N VAL A 113 6.78 3.73 8.58
CA VAL A 113 7.60 4.81 9.15
C VAL A 113 6.74 5.88 9.82
N GLN A 114 7.29 6.53 10.85
CA GLN A 114 6.58 7.58 11.60
C GLN A 114 6.34 8.84 10.75
N THR A 115 7.32 9.20 9.91
CA THR A 115 7.29 10.39 9.07
C THR A 115 7.54 10.00 7.62
N ARG A 116 6.71 10.52 6.71
CA ARG A 116 6.77 10.27 5.27
C ARG A 116 6.49 11.54 4.48
N SER A 117 6.97 11.59 3.24
CA SER A 117 6.58 12.60 2.27
C SER A 117 5.23 12.26 1.62
N GLY A 118 4.83 13.09 0.65
CA GLY A 118 3.66 12.83 -0.20
C GLY A 118 3.85 11.69 -1.20
N ASP A 119 5.08 11.22 -1.47
CA ASP A 119 5.36 10.14 -2.42
C ASP A 119 6.18 9.03 -1.74
N LEU A 120 5.49 8.03 -1.20
CA LEU A 120 6.13 6.87 -0.57
C LEU A 120 7.10 6.12 -1.48
N SER A 121 6.87 6.17 -2.79
CA SER A 121 7.77 5.50 -3.73
C SER A 121 9.14 6.17 -3.77
N ARG A 122 9.17 7.51 -3.69
CA ARG A 122 10.41 8.29 -3.59
C ARG A 122 11.09 8.09 -2.25
N ASP A 123 10.31 8.06 -1.17
CA ASP A 123 10.85 7.82 0.17
C ASP A 123 11.58 6.48 0.22
N LEU A 124 10.94 5.41 -0.25
CA LEU A 124 11.57 4.08 -0.30
C LEU A 124 12.76 4.04 -1.24
N ALA A 125 12.69 4.66 -2.42
CA ALA A 125 13.83 4.70 -3.33
C ALA A 125 15.07 5.35 -2.70
N ARG A 126 14.85 6.43 -1.94
CA ARG A 126 15.93 7.11 -1.20
C ARG A 126 16.43 6.29 -0.03
N ALA A 127 15.55 5.61 0.71
CA ALA A 127 15.93 4.69 1.77
C ALA A 127 16.80 3.52 1.24
N VAL A 128 16.41 2.94 0.09
CA VAL A 128 17.16 1.87 -0.59
C VAL A 128 18.56 2.34 -0.98
N ARG A 129 18.68 3.52 -1.61
CA ARG A 129 19.99 4.08 -1.97
C ARG A 129 20.83 4.39 -0.75
N TRP A 130 20.23 4.99 0.27
CA TRP A 130 20.93 5.31 1.52
C TRP A 130 21.50 4.05 2.17
N VAL A 131 20.72 2.97 2.28
CA VAL A 131 21.17 1.75 2.97
C VAL A 131 22.21 0.96 2.16
N ALA A 132 22.21 1.12 0.84
CA ALA A 132 23.23 0.53 -0.04
C ALA A 132 24.63 1.09 0.26
N ASP A 133 24.73 2.37 0.62
CA ASP A 133 25.98 3.08 0.93
C ASP A 133 26.31 3.11 2.43
N ALA A 134 25.35 2.77 3.30
CA ALA A 134 25.50 2.80 4.75
C ALA A 134 26.45 1.71 5.29
N GLY A 135 27.15 2.01 6.38
CA GLY A 135 28.02 1.07 7.09
C GLY A 135 27.28 0.29 8.18
N ALA A 136 27.83 -0.86 8.59
CA ALA A 136 27.24 -1.68 9.65
C ALA A 136 26.99 -0.88 10.95
N GLY A 137 25.76 -0.96 11.45
CA GLY A 137 25.27 -0.22 12.62
C GLY A 137 24.60 1.13 12.28
N ASP A 138 24.72 1.63 11.06
CA ASP A 138 24.07 2.87 10.65
C ASP A 138 22.54 2.73 10.60
N MET A 139 21.84 3.79 11.00
CA MET A 139 20.38 3.86 10.96
C MET A 139 19.93 5.19 10.36
N LEU A 140 18.91 5.12 9.50
CA LEU A 140 18.18 6.26 8.96
C LEU A 140 16.80 6.31 9.62
N PRO A 141 16.59 7.17 10.64
CA PRO A 141 15.30 7.24 11.32
C PRO A 141 14.16 7.71 10.40
N VAL A 142 14.43 8.71 9.56
CA VAL A 142 13.44 9.34 8.68
C VAL A 142 14.12 9.69 7.36
N VAL A 143 13.42 9.48 6.24
CA VAL A 143 13.84 10.03 4.95
C VAL A 143 13.60 11.54 4.98
N GLY A 144 14.69 12.32 4.85
CA GLY A 144 14.60 13.79 4.89
C GLY A 144 13.72 14.37 3.77
N PRO A 145 13.49 15.70 3.74
CA PRO A 145 12.75 16.33 2.65
C PRO A 145 13.30 15.93 1.27
N ASP A 146 12.42 15.80 0.29
CA ASP A 146 12.83 15.58 -1.10
C ASP A 146 13.32 16.90 -1.70
N ASP A 147 14.63 17.03 -1.84
CA ASP A 147 15.32 18.17 -2.44
C ASP A 147 15.60 17.96 -3.94
N ASP A 148 15.40 16.74 -4.45
CA ASP A 148 15.53 16.39 -5.86
C ASP A 148 14.18 15.89 -6.43
N PRO A 149 13.32 16.80 -6.93
CA PRO A 149 12.06 16.41 -7.55
C PRO A 149 12.21 15.54 -8.81
N ALA A 150 13.42 15.41 -9.36
CA ALA A 150 13.75 14.53 -10.48
C ALA A 150 14.39 13.20 -10.02
N GLY A 151 14.52 12.97 -8.71
CA GLY A 151 15.05 11.74 -8.14
C GLY A 151 14.23 10.51 -8.55
N PRO A 152 14.79 9.30 -8.38
CA PRO A 152 14.12 8.06 -8.75
C PRO A 152 12.87 7.81 -7.90
N ARG A 153 11.99 6.97 -8.41
CA ARG A 153 10.95 6.29 -7.64
C ARG A 153 11.35 4.82 -7.47
N LEU A 154 10.62 4.09 -6.63
CA LEU A 154 10.86 2.67 -6.41
C LEU A 154 10.75 1.87 -7.73
N GLN A 155 9.87 2.31 -8.64
CA GLN A 155 9.74 1.75 -9.99
C GLN A 155 11.03 1.80 -10.81
N ASP A 156 11.89 2.80 -10.57
CA ASP A 156 13.16 2.93 -11.29
C ASP A 156 14.25 2.03 -10.70
N LEU A 157 14.03 1.49 -9.49
CA LEU A 157 15.00 0.67 -8.76
C LEU A 157 14.67 -0.83 -8.80
N LEU A 158 13.41 -1.19 -9.02
CA LEU A 158 12.94 -2.58 -8.99
C LEU A 158 12.69 -3.13 -10.40
N ILE A 159 12.89 -4.44 -10.55
CA ILE A 159 12.35 -5.20 -11.68
C ILE A 159 10.81 -5.17 -11.55
N ALA A 160 10.15 -4.32 -12.32
CA ALA A 160 8.74 -3.96 -12.12
C ALA A 160 7.78 -5.15 -12.10
N ASP A 161 8.01 -6.15 -12.95
CA ASP A 161 7.16 -7.34 -13.08
C ASP A 161 7.51 -8.46 -12.07
N ALA A 162 8.54 -8.29 -11.26
CA ALA A 162 8.93 -9.29 -10.26
C ALA A 162 8.02 -9.21 -9.02
N PRO A 163 7.41 -10.32 -8.59
CA PRO A 163 6.68 -10.38 -7.33
C PRO A 163 7.65 -10.33 -6.14
N LEU A 164 7.16 -9.85 -5.00
CA LEU A 164 7.85 -10.00 -3.72
C LEU A 164 7.54 -11.37 -3.12
N ASP A 165 8.58 -12.07 -2.71
CA ASP A 165 8.48 -13.23 -1.84
C ASP A 165 8.40 -12.75 -0.39
N ILE A 166 7.23 -12.90 0.22
CA ILE A 166 6.93 -12.34 1.55
C ILE A 166 7.14 -13.42 2.60
N GLU A 167 8.05 -13.14 3.52
CA GLU A 167 8.26 -13.94 4.72
C GLU A 167 7.55 -13.27 5.89
N LEU A 168 6.52 -13.93 6.42
CA LEU A 168 5.82 -13.49 7.63
C LEU A 168 6.57 -13.96 8.87
N HIS A 169 6.70 -13.07 9.85
CA HIS A 169 7.27 -13.39 11.14
C HIS A 169 6.18 -13.36 12.21
N PRO A 170 6.16 -14.31 13.16
CA PRO A 170 5.15 -14.31 14.23
C PRO A 170 5.30 -13.13 15.20
N ASP A 171 6.51 -12.58 15.28
CA ASP A 171 6.89 -11.48 16.16
C ASP A 171 8.05 -10.69 15.55
N PHE A 172 8.69 -9.81 16.33
CA PHE A 172 9.83 -9.01 15.91
C PHE A 172 11.21 -9.58 16.31
N ALA A 173 11.29 -10.85 16.73
CA ALA A 173 12.57 -11.46 17.14
C ALA A 173 13.63 -11.39 16.03
N TRP A 174 13.20 -11.41 14.77
CA TRP A 174 14.05 -11.24 13.59
C TRP A 174 14.80 -9.91 13.53
N TRP A 175 14.44 -8.89 14.34
CA TRP A 175 15.21 -7.65 14.46
C TRP A 175 16.63 -7.90 14.99
N ILE A 176 16.80 -8.91 15.84
CA ILE A 176 18.09 -9.25 16.47
C ILE A 176 18.81 -10.26 15.56
N PRO A 177 20.07 -10.00 15.15
CA PRO A 177 20.84 -10.98 14.40
C PRO A 177 21.00 -12.28 15.16
N GLU A 178 21.02 -13.41 14.44
CA GLU A 178 21.29 -14.70 15.05
C GLU A 178 22.62 -14.70 15.83
N GLY A 179 22.61 -15.29 17.02
CA GLY A 179 23.80 -15.34 17.89
C GLY A 179 24.16 -14.03 18.59
N THR A 180 23.33 -12.98 18.49
CA THR A 180 23.51 -11.72 19.23
C THR A 180 22.66 -11.70 20.50
N GLU A 181 23.25 -11.37 21.64
CA GLU A 181 22.50 -11.10 22.87
C GLU A 181 21.89 -9.69 22.83
N ALA A 182 20.57 -9.59 23.03
CA ALA A 182 19.90 -8.31 23.17
C ALA A 182 20.21 -7.66 24.52
N THR A 183 20.45 -6.34 24.52
CA THR A 183 20.54 -5.59 25.78
C THR A 183 19.16 -5.51 26.44
N PRO A 184 19.08 -5.30 27.78
CA PRO A 184 17.80 -5.17 28.47
C PRO A 184 16.87 -4.12 27.86
N GLU A 185 17.41 -3.00 27.37
CA GLU A 185 16.64 -1.95 26.71
C GLU A 185 16.03 -2.42 25.38
N ILE A 186 16.79 -3.17 24.58
CA ILE A 186 16.31 -3.77 23.32
C ILE A 186 15.21 -4.79 23.63
N THR A 187 15.40 -5.64 24.64
CA THR A 187 14.40 -6.63 25.06
C THR A 187 13.08 -5.97 25.46
N VAL A 188 13.10 -4.92 26.28
CA VAL A 188 11.87 -4.21 26.68
C VAL A 188 11.21 -3.52 25.48
N SER A 189 11.99 -2.96 24.56
CA SER A 189 11.44 -2.37 23.33
C SER A 189 10.79 -3.43 22.43
N LEU A 190 11.38 -4.62 22.36
CA LEU A 190 10.89 -5.73 21.57
C LEU A 190 9.59 -6.31 22.16
N GLU A 191 9.54 -6.52 23.48
CA GLU A 191 8.33 -6.96 24.19
C GLU A 191 7.16 -6.01 23.92
N ARG A 192 7.37 -4.69 24.03
CA ARG A 192 6.35 -3.69 23.74
C ARG A 192 5.89 -3.70 22.28
N ALA A 193 6.81 -3.92 21.34
CA ALA A 193 6.46 -4.03 19.93
C ALA A 193 5.61 -5.29 19.68
N ASN A 194 5.97 -6.41 20.30
CA ASN A 194 5.24 -7.67 20.21
C ASN A 194 3.87 -7.61 20.89
N GLU A 195 3.68 -6.84 21.97
CA GLU A 195 2.36 -6.65 22.59
C GLU A 195 1.36 -5.93 21.67
N ALA A 196 1.85 -5.15 20.70
CA ALA A 196 1.03 -4.38 19.78
C ALA A 196 0.66 -5.14 18.49
N ILE A 197 1.21 -6.33 18.26
CA ILE A 197 1.00 -7.09 17.03
C ILE A 197 -0.31 -7.88 17.06
N MET A 198 -1.02 -7.86 15.94
CA MET A 198 -2.12 -8.79 15.71
C MET A 198 -1.58 -10.01 14.94
N PRO A 199 -1.79 -11.24 15.43
CA PRO A 199 -1.42 -12.45 14.67
C PRO A 199 -1.97 -12.37 13.25
N THR A 200 -1.08 -12.55 12.28
CA THR A 200 -1.38 -12.34 10.86
C THR A 200 -0.83 -13.50 10.05
N GLU A 201 -1.68 -14.08 9.21
CA GLU A 201 -1.31 -15.12 8.27
C GLU A 201 -1.69 -14.69 6.85
N ARG A 202 -0.87 -15.05 5.87
CA ARG A 202 -1.21 -14.87 4.46
C ARG A 202 -2.13 -16.00 4.03
N LEU A 203 -3.14 -15.69 3.23
CA LEU A 203 -3.89 -16.73 2.51
C LEU A 203 -3.12 -17.09 1.25
N ASP A 204 -2.71 -18.34 1.15
CA ASP A 204 -2.09 -18.87 -0.06
C ASP A 204 -3.16 -19.48 -0.96
N GLY A 205 -3.00 -19.34 -2.27
CA GLY A 205 -3.97 -19.90 -3.20
C GLY A 205 -3.76 -19.44 -4.63
N THR A 206 -4.31 -20.21 -5.58
CA THR A 206 -4.33 -19.81 -6.99
C THR A 206 -5.12 -18.51 -7.13
N ASP A 207 -4.52 -17.50 -7.77
CA ASP A 207 -5.10 -16.17 -7.99
C ASP A 207 -5.43 -15.35 -6.73
N ILE A 208 -4.97 -15.79 -5.55
CA ILE A 208 -4.96 -14.98 -4.33
C ILE A 208 -3.63 -14.22 -4.26
N ARG A 209 -3.74 -12.90 -4.11
CA ARG A 209 -2.60 -12.01 -3.88
C ARG A 209 -2.97 -11.00 -2.79
N ALA A 210 -2.03 -10.67 -1.91
CA ALA A 210 -2.18 -9.67 -0.85
C ALA A 210 -3.47 -9.81 -0.02
N ALA A 211 -3.81 -11.05 0.36
CA ALA A 211 -4.95 -11.37 1.20
C ALA A 211 -4.44 -11.94 2.52
N TYR A 212 -4.81 -11.31 3.63
CA TYR A 212 -4.27 -11.63 4.95
C TYR A 212 -5.39 -11.85 5.94
N TRP A 213 -5.32 -12.99 6.63
CA TRP A 213 -6.09 -13.27 7.82
C TRP A 213 -5.42 -12.58 9.01
N VAL A 214 -6.20 -11.87 9.82
CA VAL A 214 -5.72 -11.11 10.96
C VAL A 214 -6.60 -11.43 12.17
N ASP A 215 -6.02 -11.97 13.23
CA ASP A 215 -6.72 -12.14 14.50
C ASP A 215 -6.88 -10.77 15.19
N ALA A 216 -8.09 -10.22 15.19
CA ALA A 216 -8.41 -8.96 15.85
C ALA A 216 -9.02 -9.16 17.26
N GLY A 217 -8.90 -10.35 17.83
CA GLY A 217 -9.32 -10.68 19.19
C GLY A 217 -10.77 -11.17 19.28
N GLU A 218 -11.76 -10.33 18.95
CA GLU A 218 -13.17 -10.74 18.97
C GLU A 218 -13.56 -11.61 17.76
N LYS A 219 -12.85 -11.41 16.65
CA LYS A 219 -13.06 -12.06 15.36
C LYS A 219 -11.78 -12.02 14.57
N ALA A 220 -11.65 -12.91 13.60
CA ALA A 220 -10.64 -12.74 12.57
C ALA A 220 -11.15 -11.82 11.45
N HIS A 221 -10.24 -11.18 10.75
CA HIS A 221 -10.54 -10.41 9.56
C HIS A 221 -9.76 -10.95 8.37
N LEU A 222 -10.42 -11.11 7.23
CA LEU A 222 -9.73 -11.12 5.95
C LEU A 222 -9.59 -9.68 5.47
N ARG A 223 -8.36 -9.19 5.32
CA ARG A 223 -8.04 -7.91 4.67
C ARG A 223 -7.41 -8.22 3.32
N TRP A 224 -8.06 -7.80 2.24
CA TRP A 224 -7.62 -8.16 0.88
C TRP A 224 -7.36 -6.92 0.05
N VAL A 225 -6.09 -6.63 -0.28
CA VAL A 225 -5.75 -5.53 -1.19
C VAL A 225 -6.10 -5.94 -2.61
N ARG A 226 -6.97 -5.16 -3.27
CA ARG A 226 -7.48 -5.46 -4.60
C ARG A 226 -6.92 -4.48 -5.65
N PRO A 227 -6.33 -4.98 -6.77
CA PRO A 227 -5.65 -4.13 -7.76
C PRO A 227 -6.62 -3.36 -8.68
N GLU A 228 -7.90 -3.72 -8.68
CA GLU A 228 -8.87 -3.14 -9.59
C GLU A 228 -9.20 -1.68 -9.24
N PRO A 229 -9.56 -0.85 -10.24
CA PRO A 229 -10.06 0.50 -9.97
C PRO A 229 -11.25 0.46 -9.01
N GLU A 230 -11.21 1.31 -7.97
CA GLU A 230 -12.18 1.32 -6.88
C GLU A 230 -13.64 1.29 -7.38
N GLU A 231 -13.97 2.10 -8.39
CA GLU A 231 -15.33 2.18 -8.92
C GLU A 231 -15.80 0.86 -9.55
N LYS A 232 -14.91 0.16 -10.28
CA LYS A 232 -15.20 -1.14 -10.90
C LYS A 232 -15.34 -2.22 -9.83
N LEU A 233 -14.43 -2.24 -8.86
CA LEU A 233 -14.48 -3.20 -7.76
C LEU A 233 -15.75 -3.06 -6.92
N LEU A 234 -16.11 -1.83 -6.53
CA LEU A 234 -17.34 -1.57 -5.79
C LEU A 234 -18.59 -1.99 -6.58
N ALA A 235 -18.59 -1.82 -7.91
CA ALA A 235 -19.69 -2.26 -8.75
C ALA A 235 -19.80 -3.81 -8.80
N ALA A 236 -18.67 -4.50 -8.97
CA ALA A 236 -18.62 -5.97 -8.95
C ALA A 236 -19.04 -6.53 -7.58
N MET A 237 -18.52 -5.98 -6.48
CA MET A 237 -18.93 -6.37 -5.13
C MET A 237 -20.42 -6.11 -4.88
N ALA A 238 -20.97 -5.01 -5.41
CA ALA A 238 -22.39 -4.70 -5.28
C ALA A 238 -23.28 -5.71 -6.01
N ARG A 239 -22.85 -6.17 -7.21
CA ARG A 239 -23.49 -7.26 -7.94
C ARG A 239 -23.53 -8.56 -7.15
N LEU A 240 -22.43 -8.92 -6.50
CA LEU A 240 -22.38 -10.09 -5.62
C LEU A 240 -23.25 -9.89 -4.36
N ALA A 241 -23.19 -8.71 -3.75
CA ALA A 241 -23.95 -8.40 -2.54
C ALA A 241 -25.48 -8.43 -2.77
N ALA A 242 -25.95 -7.98 -3.93
CA ALA A 242 -27.38 -8.02 -4.28
C ALA A 242 -27.94 -9.45 -4.42
N ARG A 243 -27.05 -10.45 -4.52
CA ARG A 243 -27.38 -11.89 -4.66
C ARG A 243 -26.89 -12.71 -3.48
N ASP A 244 -26.55 -12.06 -2.36
CA ASP A 244 -25.98 -12.68 -1.15
C ASP A 244 -24.71 -13.50 -1.42
N ALA A 245 -23.99 -13.18 -2.50
CA ALA A 245 -22.82 -13.91 -2.99
C ALA A 245 -21.49 -13.19 -2.68
N LEU A 246 -21.49 -12.19 -1.79
CA LEU A 246 -20.27 -11.47 -1.38
C LEU A 246 -19.56 -12.12 -0.17
N THR A 247 -20.12 -13.18 0.42
CA THR A 247 -19.52 -13.88 1.56
C THR A 247 -18.49 -14.93 1.11
N LEU A 248 -17.63 -15.34 2.04
CA LEU A 248 -16.75 -16.50 1.95
C LEU A 248 -17.45 -17.78 2.47
N GLY A 249 -18.78 -17.83 2.46
CA GLY A 249 -19.54 -18.95 3.03
C GLY A 249 -19.91 -18.74 4.50
N GLU A 250 -20.24 -19.84 5.18
CA GLU A 250 -20.71 -19.85 6.57
C GLU A 250 -19.67 -19.23 7.51
N GLY A 251 -20.13 -18.51 8.55
CA GLY A 251 -19.24 -17.84 9.50
C GLY A 251 -18.53 -16.59 8.97
N SER A 252 -18.75 -16.21 7.71
CA SER A 252 -18.15 -15.00 7.12
C SER A 252 -19.16 -13.89 6.84
N ARG A 253 -18.72 -12.64 6.98
CA ARG A 253 -19.56 -11.47 6.69
C ARG A 253 -18.72 -10.31 6.19
N TYR A 254 -19.17 -9.65 5.12
CA TYR A 254 -18.55 -8.38 4.71
C TYR A 254 -18.68 -7.33 5.82
N ALA A 255 -17.54 -6.89 6.33
CA ALA A 255 -17.43 -5.94 7.44
C ALA A 255 -17.44 -4.49 6.94
N GLY A 256 -16.72 -4.24 5.85
CA GLY A 256 -16.49 -2.91 5.31
C GLY A 256 -15.31 -2.90 4.36
N SER A 257 -14.84 -1.71 4.01
CA SER A 257 -13.61 -1.55 3.25
C SER A 257 -12.88 -0.28 3.67
N PHE A 258 -11.59 -0.20 3.36
CA PHE A 258 -10.86 1.04 3.49
C PHE A 258 -10.04 1.33 2.25
N ARG A 259 -9.82 2.61 1.97
CA ARG A 259 -8.89 3.05 0.92
C ARG A 259 -7.48 3.09 1.49
N ALA A 260 -6.54 2.55 0.73
CA ALA A 260 -5.13 2.60 1.01
C ALA A 260 -4.37 2.79 -0.30
N HIS A 261 -3.59 3.87 -0.39
CA HIS A 261 -2.66 4.09 -1.50
C HIS A 261 -3.25 3.92 -2.90
N GLY A 262 -4.46 4.44 -3.11
CA GLY A 262 -5.14 4.42 -4.40
C GLY A 262 -5.88 3.12 -4.72
N LEU A 263 -5.75 2.11 -3.86
CA LEU A 263 -6.49 0.85 -3.95
C LEU A 263 -7.53 0.72 -2.83
N LEU A 264 -8.44 -0.22 -3.03
CA LEU A 264 -9.43 -0.60 -2.04
C LEU A 264 -8.99 -1.88 -1.32
N VAL A 265 -9.22 -1.91 -0.01
CA VAL A 265 -9.04 -3.09 0.82
C VAL A 265 -10.40 -3.48 1.41
N PRO A 266 -11.16 -4.36 0.73
CA PRO A 266 -12.31 -5.02 1.32
C PRO A 266 -11.94 -5.87 2.54
N VAL A 267 -12.83 -5.88 3.52
CA VAL A 267 -12.67 -6.59 4.79
C VAL A 267 -13.87 -7.47 5.07
N TRP A 268 -13.61 -8.72 5.46
CA TRP A 268 -14.62 -9.65 5.95
C TRP A 268 -14.31 -10.07 7.38
N ASP A 269 -15.34 -10.08 8.21
CA ASP A 269 -15.33 -10.77 9.49
C ASP A 269 -15.35 -12.27 9.21
N LEU A 270 -14.47 -13.00 9.89
CA LEU A 270 -14.29 -14.44 9.82
C LEU A 270 -14.40 -15.05 11.21
N ASP A 271 -14.72 -16.35 11.26
CA ASP A 271 -14.57 -17.13 12.48
C ASP A 271 -13.09 -17.20 12.87
N ARG A 272 -12.79 -16.73 14.09
CA ARG A 272 -11.45 -16.68 14.67
C ARG A 272 -10.94 -18.06 15.06
N GLU A 273 -11.84 -18.98 15.41
CA GLU A 273 -11.47 -20.32 15.85
C GLU A 273 -11.01 -21.20 14.68
N LEU A 274 -11.27 -20.77 13.44
CA LEU A 274 -10.77 -21.43 12.23
C LEU A 274 -9.40 -20.89 11.83
N HIS A 275 -8.48 -21.80 11.51
CA HIS A 275 -7.16 -21.48 10.97
C HIS A 275 -7.27 -20.76 9.62
N ALA A 276 -6.34 -19.85 9.32
CA ALA A 276 -6.34 -19.07 8.08
C ALA A 276 -6.48 -19.93 6.79
N ARG A 277 -5.82 -21.09 6.74
CA ARG A 277 -5.89 -22.04 5.61
C ARG A 277 -7.31 -22.49 5.26
N GLU A 278 -8.20 -22.56 6.24
CA GLU A 278 -9.60 -22.96 6.02
C GLU A 278 -10.36 -21.91 5.17
N TRP A 279 -9.82 -20.69 5.11
CA TRP A 279 -10.36 -19.57 4.32
C TRP A 279 -9.74 -19.44 2.93
N GLU A 280 -8.67 -20.18 2.59
CA GLU A 280 -7.99 -20.10 1.29
C GLU A 280 -8.92 -20.45 0.14
N LYS A 281 -9.54 -21.63 0.18
CA LYS A 281 -10.48 -22.05 -0.86
C LYS A 281 -11.70 -21.11 -0.96
N PRO A 282 -12.38 -20.76 0.15
CA PRO A 282 -13.46 -19.78 0.10
C PRO A 282 -13.06 -18.41 -0.49
N ALA A 283 -11.84 -17.95 -0.21
CA ALA A 283 -11.31 -16.71 -0.77
C ALA A 283 -11.03 -16.86 -2.27
N ALA A 284 -10.45 -17.97 -2.72
CA ALA A 284 -10.25 -18.26 -4.13
C ALA A 284 -11.60 -18.28 -4.89
N ASP A 285 -12.60 -18.98 -4.36
CA ASP A 285 -13.96 -19.04 -4.92
C ASP A 285 -14.63 -17.65 -4.96
N LEU A 286 -14.38 -16.79 -3.97
CA LEU A 286 -14.80 -15.39 -4.01
C LEU A 286 -14.05 -14.58 -5.07
N GLY A 287 -12.75 -14.82 -5.24
CA GLY A 287 -11.92 -14.20 -6.28
C GLY A 287 -12.43 -14.52 -7.69
N VAL A 288 -12.83 -15.76 -7.95
CA VAL A 288 -13.45 -16.16 -9.22
C VAL A 288 -14.75 -15.40 -9.45
N ARG A 289 -15.67 -15.41 -8.47
CA ARG A 289 -16.95 -14.68 -8.56
C ARG A 289 -16.76 -13.17 -8.77
N LEU A 290 -15.76 -12.56 -8.13
CA LEU A 290 -15.42 -11.15 -8.33
C LEU A 290 -14.91 -10.89 -9.74
N THR A 291 -14.04 -11.77 -10.26
CA THR A 291 -13.51 -11.67 -11.63
C THR A 291 -14.62 -11.77 -12.67
N GLU A 292 -15.54 -12.71 -12.50
CA GLU A 292 -16.73 -12.85 -13.35
C GLU A 292 -17.65 -11.61 -13.27
N ALA A 293 -17.90 -11.11 -12.06
CA ALA A 293 -18.71 -9.92 -11.84
C ALA A 293 -18.07 -8.67 -12.49
N LEU A 294 -16.75 -8.52 -12.42
CA LEU A 294 -15.99 -7.46 -13.09
C LEU A 294 -16.11 -7.54 -14.62
N GLY A 295 -15.95 -8.73 -15.19
CA GLY A 295 -16.01 -8.96 -16.64
C GLY A 295 -17.37 -8.63 -17.27
N THR A 296 -18.44 -8.63 -16.47
CA THR A 296 -19.81 -8.37 -16.94
C THR A 296 -20.27 -6.91 -16.76
N LEU A 297 -19.44 -6.02 -16.19
CA LEU A 297 -19.85 -4.64 -15.89
C LEU A 297 -20.06 -3.77 -17.14
N GLU A 298 -19.32 -4.04 -18.22
CA GLU A 298 -19.39 -3.24 -19.45
C GLU A 298 -20.66 -3.53 -20.24
N ASP A 299 -21.03 -4.82 -20.35
CA ASP A 299 -22.22 -5.24 -21.09
C ASP A 299 -23.51 -5.16 -20.27
N THR A 300 -23.40 -5.36 -18.96
CA THR A 300 -24.54 -5.36 -18.04
C THR A 300 -24.33 -4.31 -16.96
N PRO A 301 -24.87 -3.09 -17.13
CA PRO A 301 -24.84 -2.06 -16.09
C PRO A 301 -25.56 -2.49 -14.81
N LEU A 302 -25.27 -1.81 -13.71
CA LEU A 302 -25.90 -2.13 -12.43
C LEU A 302 -27.41 -1.88 -12.44
N ASP A 303 -28.18 -2.88 -12.01
CA ASP A 303 -29.62 -2.72 -11.77
C ASP A 303 -29.92 -1.90 -10.50
N GLU A 304 -31.20 -1.73 -10.16
CA GLU A 304 -31.58 -0.94 -8.98
C GLU A 304 -31.12 -1.57 -7.66
N SER A 305 -31.22 -2.89 -7.53
CA SER A 305 -30.80 -3.63 -6.34
C SER A 305 -29.28 -3.55 -6.16
N GLU A 306 -28.53 -3.71 -7.25
CA GLU A 306 -27.08 -3.60 -7.28
C GLU A 306 -26.64 -2.16 -6.98
N ARG A 307 -27.32 -1.13 -7.50
CA ARG A 307 -27.05 0.28 -7.16
C ARG A 307 -27.29 0.58 -5.68
N ARG A 308 -28.35 0.01 -5.09
CA ARG A 308 -28.66 0.15 -3.67
C ARG A 308 -27.60 -0.56 -2.80
N ALA A 309 -27.18 -1.76 -3.19
CA ALA A 309 -26.10 -2.48 -2.54
C ALA A 309 -24.78 -1.68 -2.58
N ARG A 310 -24.44 -1.08 -3.75
CA ARG A 310 -23.26 -0.22 -3.90
C ARG A 310 -23.28 0.96 -2.94
N ALA A 311 -24.42 1.64 -2.78
CA ALA A 311 -24.56 2.72 -1.80
C ALA A 311 -24.29 2.24 -0.36
N GLY A 312 -24.78 1.04 0.00
CA GLY A 312 -24.52 0.42 1.29
C GLY A 312 -23.07 -0.05 1.51
N LEU A 313 -22.34 -0.39 0.45
CA LEU A 313 -20.90 -0.68 0.52
C LEU A 313 -20.09 0.61 0.75
N ILE A 314 -20.41 1.68 0.02
CA ILE A 314 -19.78 3.00 0.19
C ILE A 314 -20.02 3.56 1.60
N GLY A 315 -21.23 3.37 2.15
CA GLY A 315 -21.54 3.81 3.52
C GLY A 315 -20.73 3.10 4.62
N ARG A 316 -20.08 1.97 4.30
CA ARG A 316 -19.19 1.19 5.20
C ARG A 316 -17.72 1.30 4.79
N GLN A 317 -17.38 2.30 4.00
CA GLN A 317 -16.01 2.53 3.53
C GLN A 317 -15.37 3.65 4.34
N ILE A 318 -14.15 3.42 4.83
CA ILE A 318 -13.32 4.43 5.49
C ILE A 318 -12.09 4.75 4.66
N THR A 319 -11.33 5.77 5.05
CA THR A 319 -10.05 6.11 4.43
C THR A 319 -9.04 6.25 5.55
N LEU A 320 -7.99 5.43 5.52
CA LEU A 320 -6.87 5.55 6.43
C LEU A 320 -6.12 6.85 6.08
N ARG A 321 -5.78 7.64 7.09
CA ARG A 321 -5.06 8.92 6.92
C ARG A 321 -3.70 8.82 7.60
#